data_AF-A0A2T1DA54-F1
#
_entry.id   AF-A0A2T1DA54-F1
#
_cell.length_a   1.000
_cell.length_b   1.000
_cell.length_c   1.000
_cell.angle_alpha   90.00
_cell.angle_beta   90.00
_cell.angle_gamma   90.00
#
_symmetry.space_group_name_H-M   'P 1'
#
loop_
_entity.id
_entity.type
_entity.pdbx_description
1 polymer ?
#
loop_
_entity_poly.entity_id
_entity_poly.type
_entity_poly.pdbx_seq_one_letter_code
_entity_poly.pdbx_strand_id
1 'polypeptide(L)'
;MLRDATDSALKFIAYLQTHRTRIPDYQALQQAGVTIGSGAVESLVKQINRRLKISGAQWSAHNVPQGLKHRSAYLNGDFTRSQPWLRVG
;
A
#
# COMPACT_ATOMS: atom_id res chain seq x y z
N MET A 1 -30.95 15.74 -2.42
CA MET A 1 -29.79 15.49 -3.31
C MET A 1 -28.82 16.67 -3.36
N LEU A 2 -29.25 17.91 -3.66
CA LEU A 2 -28.35 19.09 -3.67
C LEU A 2 -27.71 19.47 -2.32
N ARG A 3 -28.35 19.18 -1.17
CA ARG A 3 -27.82 19.51 0.16
C ARG A 3 -26.64 18.60 0.60
N ASP A 4 -26.56 17.39 0.06
CA ASP A 4 -25.60 16.35 0.46
C ASP A 4 -24.21 16.55 -0.17
N ALA A 5 -24.18 17.03 -1.41
CA ALA A 5 -22.95 17.39 -2.11
C ALA A 5 -22.25 18.60 -1.46
N THR A 6 -23.02 19.61 -1.01
CA THR A 6 -22.48 20.78 -0.31
C THR A 6 -21.88 20.38 1.04
N ASP A 7 -22.54 19.48 1.77
CA ASP A 7 -22.05 18.96 3.05
C ASP A 7 -20.73 18.18 2.89
N SER A 8 -20.63 17.35 1.84
CA SER A 8 -19.40 16.62 1.50
C SER A 8 -18.24 17.56 1.13
N ALA A 9 -18.51 18.62 0.37
CA ALA A 9 -17.52 19.63 0.02
C ALA A 9 -17.01 20.40 1.25
N LEU A 10 -17.92 20.77 2.17
CA LEU A 10 -17.56 21.46 3.42
C LEU A 10 -16.70 20.56 4.32
N LYS A 11 -17.04 19.27 4.44
CA LYS A 11 -16.22 18.29 5.16
C LYS A 11 -14.83 18.14 4.56
N PHE A 12 -14.72 18.15 3.24
CA PHE A 12 -13.43 18.07 2.56
C PHE A 12 -12.58 19.33 2.81
N ILE A 13 -13.16 20.53 2.73
CA ILE A 13 -12.45 21.78 3.05
C ILE A 13 -11.96 21.77 4.49
N ALA A 14 -12.82 21.39 5.45
CA ALA A 14 -12.47 21.29 6.86
C ALA A 14 -11.32 20.30 7.11
N TYR A 15 -11.33 19.16 6.41
CA TYR A 15 -10.24 18.18 6.45
C TYR A 15 -8.92 18.80 5.95
N LEU A 16 -8.93 19.47 4.80
CA LEU A 16 -7.73 20.12 4.25
C LEU A 16 -7.18 21.20 5.19
N GLN A 17 -8.05 22.03 5.76
CA GLN A 17 -7.66 23.06 6.72
C GLN A 17 -7.01 22.47 7.97
N THR A 18 -7.59 21.40 8.50
CA THR A 18 -7.12 20.72 9.71
C THR A 18 -5.78 20.03 9.49
N HIS A 19 -5.56 19.44 8.32
CA HIS A 19 -4.40 18.60 8.04
C HIS A 19 -3.34 19.25 7.13
N ARG A 20 -3.48 20.54 6.80
CA ARG A 20 -2.57 21.28 5.90
C ARG A 20 -1.07 21.12 6.21
N THR A 21 -0.70 20.92 7.47
CA THR A 21 0.70 20.76 7.90
C THR A 21 1.26 19.35 7.66
N ARG A 22 0.39 18.36 7.43
CA ARG A 22 0.75 16.96 7.14
C ARG A 22 0.64 16.61 5.67
N ILE A 23 -0.01 17.46 4.87
CA ILE A 23 -0.18 17.25 3.43
C ILE A 23 1.16 17.59 2.76
N PRO A 24 1.80 16.63 2.05
CA PRO A 24 3.06 16.88 1.35
C PRO A 24 2.90 17.90 0.21
N ASP A 25 4.00 18.52 -0.19
CA ASP A 25 4.03 19.28 -1.44
C ASP A 25 3.97 18.34 -2.64
N TYR A 26 2.74 18.07 -3.09
CA TYR A 26 2.49 17.21 -4.23
C TYR A 26 3.08 17.77 -5.53
N GLN A 27 3.19 19.09 -5.68
CA GLN A 27 3.76 19.68 -6.89
C GLN A 27 5.26 19.37 -6.97
N ALA A 28 5.99 19.59 -5.87
CA ALA A 28 7.40 19.26 -5.80
C ALA A 28 7.65 17.76 -6.01
N LEU A 29 6.81 16.90 -5.42
CA LEU A 29 6.90 15.44 -5.60
C LEU A 29 6.65 15.03 -7.05
N GLN A 30 5.66 15.62 -7.73
CA GLN A 30 5.39 15.34 -9.14
C GLN A 30 6.56 15.75 -10.04
N GLN A 31 7.14 16.94 -9.79
CA GLN A 31 8.30 17.44 -10.51
C GLN A 31 9.55 16.57 -10.28
N ALA A 32 9.69 16.00 -9.07
CA ALA A 32 10.72 15.01 -8.75
C ALA A 32 10.45 13.61 -9.36
N GLY A 33 9.35 13.43 -10.10
CA GLY A 33 8.98 12.16 -10.72
C GLY A 33 8.38 11.14 -9.76
N VAL A 34 7.99 11.55 -8.55
CA VAL A 34 7.34 10.67 -7.57
C VAL A 34 5.88 10.48 -7.97
N THR A 35 5.48 9.22 -8.11
CA THR A 35 4.08 8.86 -8.38
C THR A 35 3.19 9.22 -7.20
N ILE A 36 2.22 10.10 -7.42
CA ILE A 36 1.26 10.57 -6.39
C ILE A 36 0.10 9.59 -6.20
N GLY A 37 -0.20 8.77 -7.22
CA GLY A 37 -1.32 7.85 -7.20
C GLY A 37 -1.12 6.64 -6.27
N SER A 38 -2.20 6.22 -5.61
CA SER A 38 -2.24 5.02 -4.77
C SER A 38 -2.22 3.70 -5.55
N GLY A 39 -2.31 3.72 -6.89
CA GLY A 39 -2.54 2.53 -7.71
C GLY A 39 -1.50 1.41 -7.52
N ALA A 40 -0.23 1.76 -7.35
CA ALA A 40 0.82 0.77 -7.08
C ALA A 40 0.62 0.10 -5.70
N VAL A 41 0.30 0.90 -4.67
CA VAL A 41 0.03 0.41 -3.30
C VAL A 41 -1.25 -0.45 -3.28
N GLU A 42 -2.33 0.03 -3.90
CA GLU A 42 -3.59 -0.70 -4.01
C GLU A 42 -3.43 -2.03 -4.76
N SER A 43 -2.66 -2.03 -5.85
CA SER A 43 -2.34 -3.24 -6.61
C SER A 43 -1.56 -4.24 -5.75
N LEU A 44 -0.55 -3.78 -5.01
CA LEU A 44 0.21 -4.63 -4.09
C LEU A 44 -0.68 -5.24 -3.00
N VAL A 45 -1.53 -4.43 -2.37
CA VAL A 45 -2.50 -4.89 -1.36
C VAL A 45 -3.44 -5.94 -1.95
N LYS A 46 -3.92 -5.75 -3.19
CA LYS A 46 -4.74 -6.75 -3.90
C LYS A 46 -3.97 -8.05 -4.14
N GLN A 47 -2.69 -8.00 -4.51
CA GLN A 47 -1.86 -9.18 -4.72
C GLN A 47 -1.53 -9.96 -3.44
N ILE A 48 -1.40 -9.27 -2.30
CA ILE A 48 -1.27 -9.87 -0.98
C ILE A 48 -2.61 -10.52 -0.58
N ASN A 49 -3.71 -9.76 -0.64
CA ASN A 49 -5.03 -10.22 -0.23
C ASN A 49 -5.51 -11.43 -1.04
N ARG A 50 -5.19 -11.51 -2.34
CA ARG A 50 -5.56 -12.67 -3.18
C ARG A 50 -5.08 -14.00 -2.61
N ARG A 51 -3.98 -14.03 -1.84
CA ARG A 51 -3.44 -15.25 -1.25
C ARG A 51 -3.71 -15.39 0.23
N LEU A 52 -3.77 -14.28 0.97
CA LEU A 52 -4.01 -14.32 2.42
C LEU A 52 -5.51 -14.31 2.79
N LYS A 53 -6.37 -13.68 1.99
CA LYS A 53 -7.81 -13.63 2.27
C LYS A 53 -8.52 -14.76 1.53
N ILE A 54 -8.52 -15.96 2.13
CA ILE A 54 -9.28 -17.11 1.64
C ILE A 54 -10.68 -17.05 2.25
N SER A 55 -11.72 -17.23 1.43
CA SER A 55 -13.10 -17.24 1.92
C SER A 55 -13.31 -18.32 2.98
N GLY A 56 -13.95 -17.96 4.09
CA GLY A 56 -14.22 -18.87 5.22
C GLY A 56 -13.02 -19.12 6.16
N ALA A 57 -11.82 -18.65 5.82
CA ALA A 57 -10.65 -18.78 6.68
C ALA A 57 -10.55 -17.61 7.67
N GLN A 58 -10.21 -17.91 8.92
CA GLN A 58 -9.84 -16.94 9.94
C GLN A 58 -8.35 -17.07 10.26
N TRP A 59 -7.71 -15.94 10.55
CA TRP A 59 -6.29 -15.93 10.92
C TRP A 59 -6.16 -15.78 12.44
N SER A 60 -5.27 -16.57 13.03
CA SER A 60 -4.70 -16.20 14.33
C SER A 60 -3.84 -14.96 14.13
N ALA A 61 -4.09 -13.91 14.92
CA ALA A 61 -3.33 -12.65 14.84
C ALA A 61 -1.81 -12.87 14.99
N HIS A 62 -1.40 -13.88 15.74
CA HIS A 62 0.01 -14.26 15.92
C HIS A 62 0.68 -14.71 14.61
N ASN A 63 -0.07 -15.34 13.69
CA ASN A 63 0.48 -15.93 12.47
C ASN A 63 0.45 -14.97 11.26
N VAL A 64 -0.31 -13.87 11.35
CA VAL A 64 -0.44 -12.88 10.26
C VAL A 64 0.91 -12.28 9.85
N PRO A 65 1.80 -11.86 10.77
CA PRO A 65 3.10 -11.29 10.39
C PRO A 65 3.95 -12.25 9.55
N GLN A 66 3.95 -13.54 9.89
CA GLN A 66 4.71 -14.55 9.15
C GLN A 66 4.16 -14.73 7.73
N GLY A 67 2.83 -14.83 7.59
CA GLY A 67 2.17 -14.95 6.28
C GLY A 67 2.45 -13.74 5.38
N LEU A 68 2.40 -12.52 5.95
CA LEU A 68 2.76 -11.29 5.24
C LEU A 68 4.23 -11.30 4.81
N LYS A 69 5.15 -11.66 5.71
CA LYS A 69 6.59 -11.70 5.40
C LYS A 69 6.90 -12.64 4.25
N HIS A 70 6.35 -13.86 4.27
CA HIS A 70 6.54 -14.82 3.18
C HIS A 70 5.96 -14.31 1.86
N ARG A 71 4.78 -13.68 1.89
CA ARG A 71 4.18 -13.14 0.68
C ARG A 71 4.97 -11.97 0.09
N SER A 72 5.46 -11.07 0.95
CA SER A 72 6.32 -9.96 0.54
C SER A 72 7.61 -10.47 -0.08
N ALA A 73 8.30 -11.42 0.57
CA ALA A 73 9.52 -12.03 0.05
C ALA A 73 9.29 -12.67 -1.33
N TYR A 74 8.15 -13.34 -1.53
CA TYR A 74 7.79 -13.90 -2.82
C TYR A 74 7.59 -12.83 -3.89
N LEU A 75 6.83 -11.77 -3.61
CA LEU A 75 6.55 -10.70 -4.56
C LEU A 75 7.80 -9.87 -4.90
N ASN A 76 8.74 -9.78 -3.96
CA ASN A 76 10.04 -9.13 -4.16
C ASN A 76 11.05 -10.01 -4.92
N GLY A 77 10.76 -11.31 -5.14
CA GLY A 77 11.69 -12.24 -5.77
C GLY A 77 12.84 -12.69 -4.86
N ASP A 78 12.70 -12.57 -3.53
CA ASP A 78 13.77 -12.88 -2.59
C ASP A 78 14.13 -14.38 -2.56
N PHE A 79 13.22 -15.25 -3.01
CA PHE A 79 13.46 -16.69 -3.11
C PHE A 79 14.16 -17.14 -4.40
N THR A 80 14.16 -16.31 -5.46
CA THR A 80 14.86 -16.61 -6.72
C THR A 80 16.27 -16.05 -6.75
N ARG A 81 16.63 -15.17 -5.80
CA ARG A 81 17.99 -14.68 -5.57
C ARG A 81 18.87 -15.77 -4.95
N SER A 82 19.06 -16.85 -5.69
CA SER A 82 20.14 -17.81 -5.45
C SER A 82 21.48 -17.06 -5.62
N GLN A 83 22.34 -17.17 -4.61
CA GLN A 83 23.58 -16.42 -4.52
C GLN A 83 24.53 -16.78 -5.69
N PRO A 84 25.03 -15.81 -6.48
CA PRO A 84 26.01 -16.10 -7.53
C PRO A 84 27.39 -16.53 -7.01
N TRP A 85 27.69 -16.29 -5.73
CA TRP A 85 29.05 -16.39 -5.19
C TRP A 85 29.42 -17.75 -4.58
N LEU A 86 28.58 -18.78 -4.73
CA LEU A 86 28.81 -20.13 -4.19
C LEU A 86 29.42 -21.13 -5.21
N ARG A 87 30.06 -20.64 -6.28
CA ARG A 87 30.88 -21.49 -7.16
C ARG A 87 32.23 -20.86 -7.44
N VAL A 88 33.11 -20.88 -6.43
CA VAL A 88 34.56 -20.87 -6.70
C VAL A 88 35.20 -21.84 -5.71
N GLY A 89 35.54 -23.01 -6.23
CA GLY A 89 36.33 -24.07 -5.62
C GLY A 89 37.01 -24.81 -6.76
#